data_AF-A0AAW4VQN3-F1
#
_entry.id   AF-A0AAW4VQN3-F1
#
_cell.length_a   1.000
_cell.length_b   1.000
_cell.length_c   1.000
_cell.angle_alpha   90.00
_cell.angle_beta   90.00
_cell.angle_gamma   90.00
#
_symmetry.space_group_name_H-M   'P 1'
#
loop_
_entity.id
_entity.type
_entity.pdbx_description
1 polymer ?
#
loop_
_entity_poly.entity_id
_entity_poly.type
_entity_poly.pdbx_seq_one_letter_code
_entity_poly.pdbx_strand_id
1 'polypeptide(L)'
;MNKERYLKLKKDFIVLYLARNGIMTFLITLFTFSLDLSNYYQISFPATIPYIFFNNIFTLMYFCLLWIFNYLLFELFKIINDWYDENHYQTLKFMYHEHNYSISWMMYVIMAILLVIIQIVQLPTLFHIDAYLMFGFMILRSLKQIYKNRL
;
A
#
# COMPACT_ATOMS: atom_id res chain seq x y z
N MET A 1 -31.79 11.40 -13.48
CA MET A 1 -30.34 11.72 -13.61
C MET A 1 -29.86 11.21 -14.97
N ASN A 2 -29.27 12.07 -15.81
CA ASN A 2 -28.89 11.71 -17.18
C ASN A 2 -27.76 10.64 -17.16
N LYS A 3 -27.86 9.59 -17.98
CA LYS A 3 -26.97 8.41 -17.97
C LYS A 3 -25.49 8.79 -18.14
N GLU A 4 -25.21 9.80 -18.96
CA GLU A 4 -23.87 10.35 -19.17
C GLU A 4 -23.31 11.04 -17.93
N ARG A 5 -24.14 11.79 -17.20
CA ARG A 5 -23.74 12.49 -15.97
C ARG A 5 -23.42 11.48 -14.85
N TYR A 6 -24.14 10.37 -14.79
CA TYR A 6 -23.86 9.26 -13.87
C TYR A 6 -22.54 8.54 -14.20
N LEU A 7 -22.28 8.25 -15.48
CA LEU A 7 -21.04 7.60 -15.92
C LEU A 7 -19.81 8.49 -15.67
N LYS A 8 -19.93 9.80 -15.91
CA LYS A 8 -18.87 10.78 -15.63
C LYS A 8 -18.56 10.84 -14.12
N LEU A 9 -19.60 10.97 -13.28
CA LEU A 9 -19.44 10.93 -11.83
C LEU A 9 -18.75 9.64 -11.36
N LYS A 10 -19.17 8.47 -11.86
CA LYS A 10 -18.55 7.17 -11.50
C LYS A 10 -17.07 7.12 -11.89
N LYS A 11 -16.70 7.62 -13.07
CA LYS A 11 -15.30 7.70 -13.52
C LYS A 11 -14.48 8.63 -12.62
N ASP A 12 -15.01 9.80 -12.28
CA ASP A 12 -14.33 10.78 -11.43
C ASP A 12 -14.09 10.22 -10.01
N PHE A 13 -15.06 9.46 -9.47
CA PHE A 13 -14.88 8.75 -8.20
C PHE A 13 -13.79 7.68 -8.25
N ILE A 14 -13.70 6.90 -9.35
CA ILE A 14 -12.66 5.89 -9.53
C ILE A 14 -11.29 6.57 -9.61
N VAL A 15 -11.15 7.66 -10.37
CA VAL A 15 -9.89 8.39 -10.52
C VAL A 15 -9.43 8.98 -9.19
N LEU A 16 -10.33 9.61 -8.43
CA LEU A 16 -10.00 10.16 -7.10
C LEU A 16 -9.56 9.07 -6.13
N TYR A 17 -10.22 7.91 -6.17
CA TYR A 17 -9.83 6.76 -5.36
C TYR A 17 -8.44 6.24 -5.73
N LEU A 18 -8.17 6.09 -7.04
CA LEU A 18 -6.89 5.65 -7.58
C LEU A 18 -5.76 6.61 -7.18
N ALA A 19 -5.99 7.91 -7.35
CA ALA A 19 -5.05 8.97 -7.02
C ALA A 19 -4.69 8.98 -5.53
N ARG A 20 -5.67 8.80 -4.63
CA ARG A 20 -5.40 8.75 -3.18
C ARG A 20 -4.47 7.60 -2.81
N ASN A 21 -4.70 6.41 -3.36
CA ASN A 21 -3.85 5.25 -3.10
C ASN A 21 -2.46 5.42 -3.73
N GLY A 22 -2.41 5.99 -4.95
CA GLY A 22 -1.19 6.35 -5.63
C GLY A 22 -0.34 7.33 -4.83
N ILE A 23 -0.95 8.36 -4.22
CA ILE A 23 -0.26 9.34 -3.38
C ILE A 23 0.31 8.69 -2.11
N MET A 24 -0.44 7.81 -1.43
CA MET A 24 0.07 7.17 -0.21
C MET A 24 1.26 6.25 -0.50
N THR A 25 1.15 5.43 -1.55
CA THR A 25 2.26 4.56 -1.99
C THR A 25 3.44 5.37 -2.51
N PHE A 26 3.19 6.52 -3.14
CA PHE A 26 4.23 7.47 -3.54
C PHE A 26 4.98 8.03 -2.33
N LEU A 27 4.26 8.48 -1.29
CA LEU A 27 4.88 9.02 -0.08
C LEU A 27 5.70 7.98 0.68
N ILE A 28 5.20 6.74 0.76
CA ILE A 28 5.95 5.61 1.36
C ILE A 28 7.24 5.38 0.58
N THR A 29 7.13 5.26 -0.76
CA THR A 29 8.29 5.03 -1.63
C THR A 29 9.27 6.20 -1.55
N LEU A 30 8.78 7.44 -1.52
CA LEU A 30 9.63 8.63 -1.39
C LEU A 30 10.40 8.60 -0.08
N PHE A 31 9.74 8.25 1.03
CA PHE A 31 10.37 8.16 2.33
C PHE A 31 11.43 7.05 2.39
N THR A 32 11.09 5.83 1.95
CA THR A 32 12.00 4.66 1.98
C THR A 32 13.21 4.86 1.08
N PHE A 33 12.97 5.35 -0.13
CA PHE A 33 14.01 5.64 -1.11
C PHE A 33 14.91 6.78 -0.65
N SER A 34 14.34 7.85 -0.08
CA SER A 34 15.12 8.94 0.52
C SER A 34 15.99 8.45 1.69
N LEU A 35 15.49 7.57 2.56
CA LEU A 35 16.29 7.02 3.65
C LEU A 35 17.49 6.21 3.14
N ASP A 36 17.25 5.30 2.20
CA ASP A 36 18.30 4.46 1.63
C ASP A 36 19.35 5.30 0.88
N LEU A 37 18.89 6.28 0.09
CA LEU A 37 19.76 7.17 -0.67
C LEU A 37 20.54 8.15 0.21
N SER A 38 19.96 8.61 1.32
CA SER A 38 20.64 9.40 2.35
C SER A 38 21.81 8.61 2.95
N ASN A 39 21.57 7.35 3.30
CA ASN A 39 22.58 6.47 3.86
C ASN A 39 23.68 6.11 2.84
N TYR A 40 23.29 5.83 1.59
CA TYR A 40 24.23 5.44 0.54
C TYR A 40 25.17 6.58 0.14
N TYR A 41 24.64 7.79 -0.09
CA TYR A 41 25.45 8.95 -0.49
C TYR A 41 25.96 9.78 0.68
N GLN A 42 25.61 9.42 1.92
CA GLN A 42 25.94 10.19 3.13
C GLN A 42 25.49 11.66 3.06
N ILE A 43 24.36 11.91 2.40
CA ILE A 43 23.75 13.24 2.29
C ILE A 43 22.60 13.40 3.28
N SER A 44 22.29 14.63 3.67
CA SER A 44 21.15 14.90 4.54
C SER A 44 19.83 14.46 3.91
N PHE A 45 18.91 13.95 4.72
CA PHE A 45 17.61 13.46 4.24
C PHE A 45 16.86 14.48 3.35
N PRO A 46 16.76 15.78 3.69
CA PRO A 46 16.09 16.76 2.82
C PRO A 46 16.78 16.96 1.47
N ALA A 47 18.11 16.80 1.40
CA ALA A 47 18.86 16.92 0.16
C ALA A 47 18.62 15.76 -0.81
N THR A 48 18.09 14.62 -0.33
CA THR A 48 17.76 13.48 -1.18
C THR A 48 16.58 13.76 -2.11
N ILE A 49 15.63 14.61 -1.71
CA ILE A 49 14.44 14.94 -2.52
C ILE A 49 14.86 15.53 -3.87
N PRO A 50 15.59 16.67 -3.94
CA PRO A 50 16.05 17.20 -5.22
C PRO A 50 17.01 16.22 -5.92
N TYR A 51 17.76 15.42 -5.16
CA TYR A 51 18.65 14.41 -5.74
C TYR A 51 17.89 13.34 -6.54
N ILE A 52 16.74 12.86 -6.04
CA ILE A 52 15.91 11.86 -6.74
C ILE A 52 15.40 12.41 -8.08
N PHE A 53 14.98 13.68 -8.11
CA PHE A 53 14.31 14.25 -9.29
C PHE A 53 15.25 14.91 -10.29
N PHE A 54 16.40 15.43 -9.86
CA PHE A 54 17.26 16.28 -10.70
C PHE A 54 18.69 15.78 -10.90
N ASN A 55 19.15 14.79 -10.12
CA ASN A 55 20.53 14.33 -10.23
C ASN A 55 20.77 13.47 -11.49
N ASN A 56 19.96 12.43 -11.67
CA ASN A 56 20.13 11.47 -12.77
C ASN A 56 18.79 10.83 -13.17
N ILE A 57 18.57 10.70 -14.47
CA ILE A 57 17.41 10.02 -15.03
C ILE A 57 17.28 8.57 -14.55
N PHE A 58 18.39 7.87 -14.32
CA PHE A 58 18.38 6.50 -13.81
C PHE A 58 17.86 6.42 -12.36
N THR A 59 18.22 7.39 -11.51
CA THR A 59 17.71 7.47 -10.13
C THR A 59 16.21 7.73 -10.13
N LEU A 60 15.76 8.67 -10.96
CA LEU A 60 14.34 8.95 -11.13
C LEU A 60 13.57 7.73 -11.65
N MET A 61 14.12 7.04 -12.66
CA MET A 61 13.50 5.85 -13.23
C MET A 61 13.41 4.72 -12.20
N TYR A 62 14.46 4.50 -11.40
CA TYR A 62 14.45 3.49 -10.35
C TYR A 62 13.42 3.80 -9.27
N PHE A 63 13.34 5.05 -8.83
CA PHE A 63 12.30 5.53 -7.93
C PHE A 63 10.89 5.31 -8.50
N CYS A 64 10.64 5.69 -9.76
CA CYS A 64 9.35 5.51 -10.42
C CYS A 64 8.97 4.03 -10.56
N LEU A 65 9.93 3.16 -10.90
CA LEU A 65 9.70 1.71 -10.99
C LEU A 65 9.32 1.12 -9.65
N LEU A 66 10.03 1.48 -8.59
CA LEU A 66 9.72 1.03 -7.23
C LEU A 66 8.32 1.50 -6.82
N TRP A 67 7.99 2.77 -7.09
CA TRP A 67 6.67 3.32 -6.79
C TRP A 67 5.54 2.60 -7.54
N ILE A 68 5.70 2.40 -8.86
CA ILE A 68 4.72 1.69 -9.68
C ILE A 68 4.55 0.25 -9.18
N PHE A 69 5.65 -0.43 -8.84
CA PHE A 69 5.61 -1.77 -8.28
C PHE A 69 4.83 -1.82 -6.96
N ASN A 70 5.12 -0.90 -6.03
CA ASN A 70 4.40 -0.78 -4.76
C ASN A 70 2.92 -0.49 -4.94
N TYR A 71 2.59 0.40 -5.87
CA TYR A 71 1.21 0.71 -6.21
C TYR A 71 0.46 -0.52 -6.75
N LEU A 72 1.08 -1.27 -7.67
CA LEU A 72 0.51 -2.50 -8.22
C LEU A 72 0.31 -3.58 -7.16
N LEU A 73 1.30 -3.80 -6.29
CA LEU A 73 1.17 -4.73 -5.16
C LEU A 73 0.00 -4.36 -4.26
N PHE A 74 -0.19 -3.08 -3.98
CA PHE A 74 -1.30 -2.61 -3.16
C PHE A 74 -2.67 -2.82 -3.80
N GLU A 75 -2.83 -2.54 -5.10
CA GLU A 75 -4.08 -2.82 -5.79
C GLU A 75 -4.34 -4.32 -5.94
N LEU A 76 -3.31 -5.14 -6.17
CA LEU A 76 -3.44 -6.60 -6.19
C LEU A 76 -3.92 -7.13 -4.83
N PHE A 77 -3.27 -6.69 -3.74
CA PHE A 77 -3.66 -7.04 -2.39
C PHE A 77 -5.12 -6.69 -2.12
N LYS A 78 -5.54 -5.49 -2.52
CA LYS A 78 -6.93 -5.05 -2.41
C LYS A 78 -7.88 -6.00 -3.14
N ILE A 79 -7.62 -6.30 -4.41
CA ILE A 79 -8.50 -7.13 -5.24
C ILE A 79 -8.66 -8.52 -4.61
N ILE A 80 -7.55 -9.11 -4.15
CA ILE A 80 -7.57 -10.42 -3.47
C ILE A 80 -8.37 -10.31 -2.16
N ASN A 81 -8.20 -9.25 -1.38
CA ASN A 81 -8.89 -9.10 -0.10
C ASN A 81 -10.40 -8.92 -0.30
N ASP A 82 -10.79 -8.07 -1.26
CA ASP A 82 -12.20 -7.85 -1.61
C ASP A 82 -12.83 -9.17 -2.16
N TRP A 83 -12.11 -9.93 -3.00
CA TRP A 83 -12.56 -11.24 -3.50
C TRP A 83 -12.68 -12.29 -2.39
N TYR A 84 -11.76 -12.30 -1.43
CA TYR A 84 -11.78 -13.24 -0.31
C TYR A 84 -12.94 -12.94 0.65
N ASP A 85 -13.17 -11.66 0.96
CA ASP A 85 -14.30 -11.24 1.81
C ASP A 85 -15.66 -11.58 1.17
N GLU A 86 -15.78 -11.53 -0.17
CA GLU A 86 -17.01 -11.91 -0.88
C GLU A 86 -17.26 -13.44 -0.89
N ASN A 87 -16.20 -14.25 -0.95
CA ASN A 87 -16.34 -15.69 -1.20
C ASN A 87 -16.24 -16.57 0.06
N HIS A 88 -15.73 -16.10 1.21
CA HIS A 88 -15.42 -16.98 2.35
C HIS A 88 -16.06 -16.54 3.68
N TYR A 89 -16.73 -17.51 4.34
CA TYR A 89 -17.38 -17.36 5.66
C TYR A 89 -16.43 -17.52 6.86
N GLN A 90 -15.13 -17.79 6.64
CA GLN A 90 -14.13 -17.94 7.72
C GLN A 90 -13.69 -16.58 8.24
N THR A 91 -14.61 -15.95 8.95
CA THR A 91 -14.39 -14.73 9.69
C THR A 91 -14.10 -15.08 11.14
N LEU A 92 -12.99 -14.59 11.69
CA LEU A 92 -12.84 -14.53 13.13
C LEU A 92 -13.85 -13.50 13.63
N LYS A 93 -14.96 -13.99 14.18
CA LYS A 93 -15.97 -13.18 14.87
C LYS A 93 -15.45 -12.87 16.26
N PHE A 94 -14.84 -11.71 16.44
CA PHE A 94 -14.57 -11.20 17.78
C PHE A 94 -15.76 -10.38 18.25
N MET A 95 -16.34 -10.77 19.39
CA MET A 95 -17.39 -10.00 20.06
C MET A 95 -16.70 -9.08 21.07
N TYR A 96 -16.80 -7.77 20.86
CA TYR A 96 -16.30 -6.78 21.82
C TYR A 96 -17.43 -5.77 22.06
N HIS A 97 -17.88 -5.64 23.30
CA HIS A 97 -18.89 -4.69 23.75
C HIS A 97 -20.12 -4.61 22.81
N GLU A 98 -20.85 -5.72 22.64
CA GLU A 98 -22.09 -5.84 21.83
C GLU A 98 -21.95 -5.80 20.30
N HIS A 99 -20.75 -5.64 19.74
CA HIS A 99 -20.56 -5.62 18.28
C HIS A 99 -19.79 -6.85 17.78
N ASN A 100 -20.31 -7.49 16.72
CA ASN A 100 -19.65 -8.58 16.01
C ASN A 100 -18.63 -8.02 15.01
N TYR A 101 -17.35 -8.21 15.29
CA TYR A 101 -16.25 -7.89 14.38
C TYR A 101 -15.94 -9.16 13.58
N SER A 102 -16.21 -9.19 12.27
CA SER A 102 -15.81 -10.30 11.40
C SER A 102 -14.56 -9.92 10.62
N ILE A 103 -13.39 -10.41 11.03
CA ILE A 103 -12.13 -10.23 10.31
C ILE A 103 -11.77 -11.52 9.58
N SER A 104 -11.57 -11.44 8.27
CA SER A 104 -10.88 -12.49 7.52
C SER A 104 -9.40 -12.50 7.91
N TRP A 105 -9.02 -13.35 8.86
CA TRP A 105 -7.66 -13.37 9.42
C TRP A 105 -6.65 -14.03 8.47
N MET A 106 -7.12 -14.89 7.54
CA MET A 106 -6.27 -15.66 6.64
C MET A 106 -5.43 -14.77 5.71
N MET A 107 -5.97 -13.66 5.20
CA MET A 107 -5.20 -12.72 4.37
C MET A 107 -4.02 -12.11 5.14
N TYR A 108 -4.23 -11.72 6.40
CA TYR A 108 -3.17 -11.17 7.25
C TYR A 108 -2.08 -12.20 7.57
N VAL A 109 -2.46 -13.46 7.77
CA VAL A 109 -1.52 -14.57 7.98
C VAL A 109 -0.66 -14.79 6.74
N ILE A 110 -1.27 -14.85 5.55
CA ILE A 110 -0.53 -15.00 4.28
C ILE A 110 0.47 -13.87 4.10
N MET A 111 0.05 -12.63 4.35
CA MET A 111 0.96 -11.49 4.23
C MET A 111 2.07 -11.51 5.28
N ALA A 112 1.78 -11.94 6.51
CA ALA A 112 2.81 -12.09 7.55
C ALA A 112 3.86 -13.14 7.15
N ILE A 113 3.44 -14.25 6.55
CA ILE A 113 4.34 -15.28 5.99
C ILE A 113 5.20 -14.67 4.88
N LEU A 114 4.60 -13.94 3.93
CA LEU A 114 5.34 -13.27 2.86
C LEU A 114 6.37 -12.28 3.41
N LEU A 115 6.01 -11.53 4.45
CA LEU A 115 6.91 -10.57 5.08
C LEU A 115 8.09 -11.28 5.77
N VAL A 116 7.86 -12.42 6.42
CA VAL A 116 8.95 -13.26 6.98
C VAL A 116 9.86 -13.79 5.87
N ILE A 117 9.31 -14.25 4.75
CA ILE A 117 10.10 -14.70 3.60
C ILE A 117 10.98 -13.56 3.07
N ILE A 118 10.41 -12.37 2.89
CA ILE A 118 11.14 -11.18 2.41
C ILE A 118 12.32 -10.86 3.32
N GLN A 119 12.23 -11.09 4.64
CA GLN A 119 13.34 -10.87 5.57
C GLN A 119 14.47 -11.90 5.45
N ILE A 120 14.14 -13.14 5.09
CA ILE A 120 15.11 -14.24 4.98
C ILE A 120 15.89 -14.13 3.67
N VAL A 121 15.25 -13.63 2.61
CA VAL A 121 15.91 -13.42 1.31
C VAL A 121 16.90 -12.26 1.41
N GLN A 122 18.09 -12.43 0.84
CA GLN A 122 19.11 -11.39 0.75
C GLN A 122 18.70 -10.32 -0.27
N LEU A 123 17.86 -9.38 0.16
CA LEU A 123 17.45 -8.22 -0.62
C LEU A 123 18.19 -6.96 -0.15
N PRO A 124 18.29 -5.92 -1.01
CA PRO A 124 18.74 -4.61 -0.57
C PRO A 124 17.89 -4.07 0.59
N THR A 125 18.52 -3.33 1.50
CA THR A 125 17.90 -2.69 2.67
C THR A 125 16.64 -1.90 2.33
N LEU A 126 16.67 -1.21 1.18
CA LEU A 126 15.54 -0.50 0.60
C LEU A 126 14.27 -1.37 0.56
N PHE A 127 14.34 -2.58 0.00
CA PHE A 127 13.18 -3.44 -0.18
C PHE A 127 12.63 -3.98 1.14
N HIS A 128 13.49 -4.18 2.15
CA HIS A 128 13.02 -4.61 3.46
C HIS A 128 12.20 -3.51 4.15
N ILE A 129 12.75 -2.29 4.25
CA ILE A 129 12.09 -1.16 4.92
C ILE A 129 10.80 -0.80 4.18
N ASP A 130 10.86 -0.81 2.84
CA ASP A 130 9.72 -0.53 1.99
C ASP A 130 8.59 -1.58 2.17
N ALA A 131 8.94 -2.87 2.21
CA ALA A 131 7.97 -3.93 2.48
C ALA A 131 7.27 -3.78 3.84
N TYR A 132 8.00 -3.41 4.91
CA TYR A 132 7.40 -3.18 6.23
C TYR A 132 6.37 -2.04 6.21
N LEU A 133 6.72 -0.90 5.59
CA LEU A 133 5.84 0.25 5.54
C LEU A 133 4.62 -0.01 4.64
N MET A 134 4.82 -0.68 3.50
CA MET A 134 3.74 -1.10 2.61
C MET A 134 2.79 -2.08 3.31
N PHE A 135 3.33 -3.05 4.06
CA PHE A 135 2.51 -3.98 4.82
C PHE A 135 1.71 -3.29 5.93
N GLY A 136 2.33 -2.40 6.69
CA GLY A 136 1.65 -1.58 7.69
C GLY A 136 0.51 -0.75 7.07
N PHE A 137 0.76 -0.14 5.91
CA PHE A 137 -0.26 0.61 5.18
C PHE A 137 -1.44 -0.26 4.71
N MET A 138 -1.17 -1.47 4.21
CA MET A 138 -2.21 -2.44 3.81
C MET A 138 -3.08 -2.86 5.00
N ILE A 139 -2.49 -3.12 6.17
CA ILE A 139 -3.24 -3.44 7.39
C ILE A 139 -4.12 -2.27 7.83
N LEU A 140 -3.53 -1.06 7.94
CA LEU A 140 -4.27 0.14 8.36
C LEU A 140 -5.49 0.40 7.48
N ARG A 141 -5.32 0.19 6.17
CA ARG A 141 -6.39 0.33 5.19
C ARG A 141 -7.48 -0.73 5.37
N SER A 142 -7.11 -1.99 5.62
CA SER A 142 -8.09 -3.05 5.86
C SER A 142 -8.87 -2.82 7.17
N LEU A 143 -8.20 -2.40 8.25
CA LEU A 143 -8.85 -1.98 9.50
C LEU A 143 -9.85 -0.82 9.28
N LYS A 144 -9.47 0.17 8.47
CA LYS A 144 -10.36 1.28 8.09
C LYS A 144 -11.60 0.81 7.32
N GLN A 145 -11.48 -0.21 6.47
CA GLN A 145 -12.59 -0.80 5.72
C GLN A 145 -13.58 -1.51 6.65
N ILE A 146 -13.08 -2.27 7.63
CA ILE A 146 -13.89 -2.92 8.67
C ILE A 146 -14.62 -1.91 9.56
N TYR A 147 -14.00 -0.76 9.85
CA TYR A 147 -14.67 0.32 10.58
C TYR A 147 -15.76 1.00 9.74
N LYS A 148 -15.49 1.26 8.45
CA LYS A 148 -16.44 1.94 7.56
C LYS A 148 -17.67 1.08 7.22
N ASN A 149 -17.52 -0.23 7.05
CA ASN A 149 -18.64 -1.14 6.78
C ASN A 149 -19.61 -1.31 7.96
N ARG A 150 -19.37 -0.61 9.09
CA ARG A 150 -20.22 -0.60 10.29
C ARG A 150 -21.02 0.69 10.52
N LEU A 151 -20.77 1.74 9.72
CA LEU A 151 -21.58 2.96 9.64
C LEU A 151 -22.61 2.82 8.52
#